data_AF-A0A4Y7SUK1-F1
#
_entry.id   AF-A0A4Y7SUK1-F1
#
_cell.length_a   1.000
_cell.length_b   1.000
_cell.length_c   1.000
_cell.angle_alpha   90.00
_cell.angle_beta   90.00
_cell.angle_gamma   90.00
#
_symmetry.space_group_name_H-M   'P 1'
#
loop_
_entity.id
_entity.type
_entity.pdbx_description
1 polymer ?
#
loop_
_entity_poly.entity_id
_entity_poly.type
_entity_poly.pdbx_seq_one_letter_code
_entity_poly.pdbx_strand_id
1 'polypeptide(L)'
;MPRITRDPMDEAMPDFESDAFSQLFTPLATAEKPLEDIIADAKSAWEEQHRRRVEQWEEQVRADKEAQEHEDTEKEAEIEEQRMAQEEAKRLERAEKEKKRPKVRPIALERLIDTTPSVMNPSQYAVNKVRNLEPAEIWYWTVEGCEDAKNQDTSASSSAMTLAQGEHGLIFTPAAAHKPSPKVKADANLTYSQMMIGKAGLIQSMLKEPNWPSPHVNSFAGLFLVVDNHPLRWLPHSEDALVTYVAEAHKEWHDALKSTDDTQEAFNISILNEECLNRIHTAILRNINIALLSRSVIMIH
;
A
#
# COMPACT_ATOMS: atom_id res chain seq x y z
N MET A 1 4.59 58.62 29.21
CA MET A 1 4.05 59.32 30.40
C MET A 1 4.06 58.32 31.56
N PRO A 2 4.39 58.71 32.79
CA PRO A 2 4.24 57.83 33.95
C PRO A 2 2.75 57.48 34.13
N ARG A 3 2.44 56.20 34.35
CA ARG A 3 1.07 55.69 34.53
C ARG A 3 0.50 56.24 35.85
N ILE A 4 -0.68 56.84 35.81
CA ILE A 4 -1.39 57.25 37.01
C ILE A 4 -1.94 55.97 37.67
N THR A 5 -1.72 55.79 38.97
CA THR A 5 -2.07 54.56 39.72
C THR A 5 -3.30 54.71 40.62
N ARG A 6 -3.79 55.94 40.79
CA ARG A 6 -4.94 56.27 41.65
C ARG A 6 -5.85 57.23 40.90
N ASP A 7 -7.16 57.02 40.99
CA ASP A 7 -8.16 57.85 40.34
C ASP A 7 -8.05 59.31 40.82
N PRO A 8 -7.72 60.27 39.92
CA PRO A 8 -7.66 61.68 40.27
C PRO A 8 -9.02 62.27 40.63
N MET A 9 -10.15 61.69 40.20
CA MET A 9 -11.50 62.18 40.52
C MET A 9 -11.83 62.11 42.02
N ASP A 10 -11.16 61.23 42.76
CA ASP A 10 -11.32 61.09 44.21
C ASP A 10 -10.46 62.09 45.02
N GLU A 11 -9.68 62.94 44.36
CA GLU A 11 -8.85 63.93 45.04
C GLU A 11 -9.65 65.21 45.36
N ALA A 12 -9.86 65.47 46.65
CA ALA A 12 -10.42 66.73 47.12
C ALA A 12 -9.37 67.86 47.10
N MET A 13 -9.80 69.06 46.72
CA MET A 13 -8.95 70.26 46.77
C MET A 13 -8.46 70.50 48.20
N PRO A 14 -7.14 70.66 48.42
CA PRO A 14 -6.61 71.03 49.72
C PRO A 14 -7.20 72.37 50.20
N ASP A 15 -7.41 72.49 51.50
CA ASP A 15 -7.88 73.73 52.10
C ASP A 15 -6.75 74.77 52.17
N PHE A 16 -6.60 75.55 51.09
CA PHE A 16 -5.61 76.62 50.96
C PHE A 16 -5.89 77.83 51.86
N GLU A 17 -7.05 77.88 52.54
CA GLU A 17 -7.40 78.92 53.51
C GLU A 17 -7.02 78.54 54.94
N SER A 18 -6.61 77.28 55.17
CA SER A 18 -6.15 76.84 56.48
C SER A 18 -4.92 77.61 56.97
N ASP A 19 -4.79 77.76 58.29
CA ASP A 19 -3.69 78.50 58.94
C ASP A 19 -2.30 78.04 58.49
N ALA A 20 -2.14 76.75 58.15
CA ALA A 20 -0.89 76.18 57.69
C ALA A 20 -0.45 76.72 56.32
N PHE A 21 -1.37 76.90 55.38
CA PHE A 21 -1.08 77.45 54.06
C PHE A 21 -0.99 78.97 54.09
N SER A 22 -1.83 79.63 54.90
CA SER A 22 -1.78 81.07 55.13
C SER A 22 -0.42 81.54 55.66
N GLN A 23 0.20 80.79 56.58
CA GLN A 23 1.56 81.06 57.07
C GLN A 23 2.64 80.94 55.98
N LEU A 24 2.46 80.05 54.99
CA LEU A 24 3.39 79.86 53.88
C LEU A 24 3.23 80.92 52.78
N PHE A 25 2.01 81.44 52.57
CA PHE A 25 1.73 82.45 51.54
C PHE A 25 2.00 83.90 52.01
N THR A 26 1.95 84.16 53.31
CA THR A 26 2.23 85.49 53.93
C THR A 26 3.57 86.13 53.49
N PRO A 27 4.72 85.42 53.46
CA PRO A 27 5.99 86.01 53.02
C PRO A 27 6.10 86.27 51.51
N LEU A 28 5.16 85.77 50.70
CA LEU A 28 5.13 85.95 49.24
C LEU A 28 4.25 87.13 48.79
N ALA A 29 3.45 87.70 49.71
CA ALA A 29 2.59 88.84 49.43
C ALA A 29 3.41 90.13 49.26
N THR A 30 3.17 90.84 48.16
CA THR A 30 3.85 92.11 47.81
C THR A 30 2.79 93.19 47.60
N ALA A 31 3.14 94.49 47.63
CA ALA A 31 2.17 95.58 47.47
C ALA A 31 1.35 95.54 46.15
N GLU A 32 1.80 94.79 45.15
CA GLU A 32 1.14 94.57 43.86
C GLU A 32 0.34 93.25 43.77
N LYS A 33 0.48 92.34 44.75
CA LYS A 33 -0.25 91.07 44.83
C LYS A 33 -0.64 90.76 46.29
N PRO A 34 -1.88 91.02 46.70
CA PRO A 34 -2.39 90.67 48.02
C PRO A 34 -2.43 89.15 48.22
N LEU A 35 -2.50 88.74 49.49
CA LEU A 35 -2.54 87.33 49.90
C LEU A 35 -3.71 86.55 49.27
N GLU A 36 -4.85 87.23 49.06
CA GLU A 36 -6.03 86.68 48.40
C GLU A 36 -5.77 86.27 46.95
N ASP A 37 -4.99 87.05 46.20
CA ASP A 37 -4.63 86.74 44.82
C ASP A 37 -3.66 85.55 44.74
N ILE A 38 -2.80 85.36 45.74
CA ILE A 38 -1.89 84.20 45.82
C ILE A 38 -2.67 82.91 46.12
N ILE A 39 -3.68 82.99 46.99
CA ILE A 39 -4.57 81.86 47.29
C ILE A 39 -5.41 81.52 46.05
N ALA A 40 -5.89 82.53 45.31
CA ALA A 40 -6.61 82.34 44.06
C ALA A 40 -5.71 81.72 42.96
N ASP A 41 -4.47 82.19 42.82
CA ASP A 41 -3.46 81.63 41.91
C ASP A 41 -3.15 80.16 42.28
N ALA A 42 -3.06 79.83 43.57
CA ALA A 42 -2.82 78.46 44.06
C ALA A 42 -4.01 77.52 43.80
N LYS A 43 -5.25 77.98 44.02
CA LYS A 43 -6.48 77.24 43.68
C LYS A 43 -6.55 76.97 42.17
N SER A 44 -6.31 77.99 41.35
CA SER A 44 -6.31 77.88 39.87
C SER A 44 -5.22 76.93 39.37
N ALA A 45 -4.01 77.00 39.93
CA ALA A 45 -2.92 76.09 39.61
C ALA A 45 -3.26 74.63 39.96
N TRP A 46 -3.90 74.40 41.11
CA TRP A 46 -4.36 73.08 41.52
C TRP A 46 -5.47 72.56 40.60
N GLU A 47 -6.47 73.38 40.25
CA GLU A 47 -7.54 73.01 39.33
C GLU A 47 -7.03 72.66 37.93
N GLU A 48 -6.07 73.42 37.40
CA GLU A 48 -5.45 73.13 36.10
C GLU A 48 -4.65 71.82 36.14
N GLN A 49 -3.90 71.58 37.23
CA GLN A 49 -3.15 70.35 37.40
C GLN A 49 -4.04 69.13 37.65
N HIS A 50 -5.13 69.30 38.39
CA HIS A 50 -6.15 68.28 38.62
C HIS A 50 -6.87 67.94 37.32
N ARG A 51 -7.29 68.94 36.54
CA ARG A 51 -7.90 68.76 35.21
C ARG A 51 -6.99 67.98 34.27
N ARG A 52 -5.70 68.33 34.19
CA ARG A 52 -4.73 67.58 33.36
C ARG A 52 -4.55 66.14 33.81
N ARG A 53 -4.59 65.87 35.12
CA ARG A 53 -4.49 64.49 35.63
C ARG A 53 -5.75 63.68 35.35
N VAL A 54 -6.93 64.31 35.48
CA VAL A 54 -8.22 63.71 35.07
C VAL A 54 -8.20 63.38 33.58
N GLU A 55 -7.82 64.32 32.71
CA GLU A 55 -7.74 64.09 31.25
C GLU A 55 -6.78 62.95 30.91
N GLN A 56 -5.59 62.91 31.54
CA GLN A 56 -4.62 61.82 31.37
C GLN A 56 -5.14 60.47 31.88
N TRP A 57 -5.91 60.46 32.97
CA TRP A 57 -6.52 59.25 33.51
C TRP A 57 -7.63 58.73 32.59
N GLU A 58 -8.50 59.61 32.09
CA GLU A 58 -9.54 59.25 31.13
C GLU A 58 -8.97 58.68 29.82
N GLU A 59 -7.87 59.28 29.33
CA GLU A 59 -7.15 58.76 28.15
C GLU A 59 -6.52 57.40 28.43
N GLN A 60 -5.94 57.20 29.63
CA GLN A 60 -5.39 55.92 30.04
C GLN A 60 -6.46 54.82 30.16
N VAL A 61 -7.59 55.13 30.79
CA VAL A 61 -8.72 54.18 30.95
C VAL A 61 -9.30 53.82 29.58
N ARG A 62 -9.39 54.79 28.65
CA ARG A 62 -9.84 54.54 27.29
C ARG A 62 -8.88 53.62 26.54
N ALA A 63 -7.57 53.90 26.59
CA ALA A 63 -6.55 53.10 25.94
C ALA A 63 -6.47 51.67 26.51
N ASP A 64 -6.59 51.51 27.84
CA ASP A 64 -6.61 50.20 28.49
C ASP A 64 -7.86 49.39 28.05
N LYS A 65 -9.02 50.06 27.93
CA LYS A 65 -10.26 49.43 27.46
C LYS A 65 -10.18 49.01 26.00
N GLU A 66 -9.66 49.87 25.13
CA GLU A 66 -9.46 49.54 23.70
C GLU A 66 -8.46 48.40 23.50
N ALA A 67 -7.38 48.37 24.29
CA ALA A 67 -6.41 47.27 24.26
C ALA A 67 -7.03 45.94 24.71
N GLN A 68 -7.87 45.98 25.75
CA GLN A 68 -8.56 44.79 26.24
C GLN A 68 -9.61 44.27 25.24
N GLU A 69 -10.38 45.16 24.62
CA GLU A 69 -11.32 44.79 23.55
C GLU A 69 -10.59 44.17 22.35
N HIS A 70 -9.43 44.72 21.97
CA HIS A 70 -8.62 44.16 20.89
C HIS A 70 -8.11 42.75 21.24
N GLU A 71 -7.51 42.58 22.43
CA GLU A 71 -7.04 41.26 22.88
C GLU A 71 -8.17 40.23 22.95
N ASP A 72 -9.36 40.62 23.41
CA ASP A 72 -10.51 39.72 23.50
C ASP A 72 -11.00 39.32 22.10
N THR A 73 -11.05 40.27 21.15
CA THR A 73 -11.38 39.95 19.75
C THR A 73 -10.36 39.05 19.07
N GLU A 74 -9.06 39.23 19.36
CA GLU A 74 -8.00 38.35 18.85
C GLU A 74 -8.10 36.94 19.41
N LYS A 75 -8.36 36.80 20.72
CA LYS A 75 -8.57 35.49 21.36
C LYS A 75 -9.80 34.79 20.80
N GLU A 76 -10.90 35.52 20.59
CA GLU A 76 -12.11 34.95 19.98
C GLU A 76 -11.86 34.50 18.54
N ALA A 77 -11.13 35.29 17.74
CA ALA A 77 -10.75 34.92 16.39
C ALA A 77 -9.85 33.67 16.36
N GLU A 78 -8.88 33.56 17.26
CA GLU A 78 -8.00 32.40 17.36
C GLU A 78 -8.77 31.14 17.79
N ILE A 79 -9.70 31.26 18.74
CA ILE A 79 -10.57 30.15 19.15
C ILE A 79 -11.44 29.67 17.98
N GLU A 80 -12.02 30.59 17.21
CA GLU A 80 -12.85 30.25 16.06
C GLU A 80 -12.02 29.61 14.94
N GLU A 81 -10.82 30.13 14.65
CA GLU A 81 -9.90 29.54 13.67
C GLU A 81 -9.48 28.12 14.09
N GLN A 82 -9.14 27.91 15.36
CA GLN A 82 -8.82 26.58 15.89
C GLN A 82 -10.02 25.62 15.79
N ARG A 83 -11.25 26.10 16.03
CA ARG A 83 -12.47 25.30 15.88
C ARG A 83 -12.69 24.87 14.44
N MET A 84 -12.53 25.80 13.49
CA MET A 84 -12.66 25.54 12.06
C MET A 84 -11.59 24.54 11.58
N ALA A 85 -10.33 24.72 11.99
CA ALA A 85 -9.24 23.79 11.68
C ALA A 85 -9.50 22.38 12.24
N GLN A 86 -10.02 22.26 13.47
CA GLN A 86 -10.39 20.97 14.04
C GLN A 86 -11.55 20.30 13.30
N GLU A 87 -12.55 21.07 12.87
CA GLU A 87 -13.68 20.53 12.10
C GLU A 87 -13.25 20.05 10.72
N GLU A 88 -12.39 20.82 10.04
CA GLU A 88 -11.82 20.43 8.74
C GLU A 88 -10.96 19.18 8.87
N ALA A 89 -10.10 19.09 9.89
CA ALA A 89 -9.30 17.91 10.18
C ALA A 89 -10.19 16.67 10.43
N LYS A 90 -11.26 16.80 11.22
CA LYS A 90 -12.23 15.72 11.45
C LYS A 90 -12.95 15.33 10.16
N ARG A 91 -13.27 16.28 9.28
CA ARG A 91 -13.91 16.02 7.99
C ARG A 91 -12.97 15.26 7.05
N LEU A 92 -11.71 15.67 6.97
CA LEU A 92 -10.65 14.97 6.21
C LEU A 92 -10.44 13.55 6.75
N GLU A 93 -10.36 13.37 8.06
CA GLU A 93 -10.21 12.06 8.70
C GLU A 93 -11.40 11.13 8.39
N ARG A 94 -12.64 11.66 8.46
CA ARG A 94 -13.84 10.90 8.07
C ARG A 94 -13.82 10.52 6.60
N ALA A 95 -13.44 11.44 5.71
CA ALA A 95 -13.34 11.17 4.28
C ALA A 95 -12.26 10.13 3.96
N GLU A 96 -11.11 10.15 4.65
CA GLU A 96 -10.10 9.09 4.54
C GLU A 96 -10.61 7.74 5.03
N LYS A 97 -11.28 7.72 6.19
CA LYS A 97 -11.87 6.51 6.75
C LYS A 97 -12.91 5.93 5.80
N GLU A 98 -13.73 6.75 5.15
CA GLU A 98 -14.69 6.29 4.13
C GLU A 98 -14.02 5.78 2.86
N LYS A 99 -12.97 6.45 2.37
CA LYS A 99 -12.18 5.95 1.22
C LYS A 99 -11.51 4.60 1.51
N LYS A 100 -11.10 4.37 2.76
CA LYS A 100 -10.46 3.12 3.23
C LYS A 100 -11.46 2.02 3.57
N ARG A 101 -12.77 2.28 3.59
CA ARG A 101 -13.78 1.22 3.81
C ARG A 101 -13.77 0.23 2.64
N PRO A 102 -13.64 -1.08 2.90
CA PRO A 102 -13.76 -2.08 1.87
C PRO A 102 -15.10 -1.92 1.14
N LYS A 103 -15.06 -1.72 -0.17
CA LYS A 103 -16.27 -1.69 -1.00
C LYS A 103 -16.81 -3.12 -1.10
N VAL A 104 -17.73 -3.47 -0.19
CA VAL A 104 -18.45 -4.74 -0.25
C VAL A 104 -19.38 -4.69 -1.46
N ARG A 105 -19.26 -5.66 -2.36
CA ARG A 105 -20.15 -5.79 -3.50
C ARG A 105 -21.57 -6.12 -3.00
N PRO A 106 -22.63 -5.62 -3.64
CA PRO A 106 -24.00 -5.97 -3.27
C PRO A 106 -24.22 -7.49 -3.35
N ILE A 107 -24.97 -8.04 -2.40
CA ILE A 107 -25.28 -9.47 -2.34
C ILE A 107 -26.29 -9.79 -3.45
N ALA A 108 -25.92 -10.71 -4.34
CA ALA A 108 -26.86 -11.32 -5.26
C ALA A 108 -27.65 -12.41 -4.51
N LEU A 109 -28.81 -12.05 -3.96
CA LEU A 109 -29.62 -12.93 -3.09
C LEU A 109 -30.06 -14.24 -3.74
N GLU A 110 -30.14 -14.29 -5.07
CA GLU A 110 -30.55 -15.46 -5.86
C GLU A 110 -29.36 -16.24 -6.44
N ARG A 111 -28.11 -15.76 -6.25
CA ARG A 111 -26.92 -16.45 -6.72
C ARG A 111 -26.56 -17.54 -5.71
N LEU A 112 -26.84 -18.78 -6.07
CA LEU A 112 -26.33 -19.95 -5.37
C LEU A 112 -24.80 -20.04 -5.51
N ILE A 113 -24.15 -20.72 -4.58
CA ILE A 113 -22.75 -21.14 -4.78
C ILE A 113 -22.73 -21.98 -6.05
N ASP A 114 -21.85 -21.61 -6.98
CA ASP A 114 -21.73 -22.29 -8.24
C ASP A 114 -21.42 -23.78 -7.98
N THR A 115 -22.26 -24.67 -8.50
CA THR A 115 -22.07 -26.13 -8.41
C THR A 115 -20.86 -26.61 -9.22
N THR A 116 -20.28 -25.75 -10.05
CA THR A 116 -19.02 -26.04 -10.72
C THR A 116 -17.89 -26.02 -9.69
N PRO A 117 -17.02 -27.06 -9.65
CA PRO A 117 -15.81 -27.03 -8.85
C PRO A 117 -15.07 -25.74 -9.16
N SER A 118 -14.67 -25.00 -8.11
CA SER A 118 -13.80 -23.83 -8.20
C SER A 118 -12.80 -24.04 -9.33
N VAL A 119 -12.91 -23.25 -10.40
CA VAL A 119 -11.98 -23.28 -11.53
C VAL A 119 -10.57 -23.40 -10.97
N MET A 120 -9.82 -24.35 -11.52
CA MET A 120 -8.44 -24.60 -11.11
C MET A 120 -7.69 -23.27 -11.16
N ASN A 121 -7.27 -22.78 -10.00
CA ASN A 121 -6.58 -21.50 -9.85
C ASN A 121 -5.10 -21.84 -9.62
N PRO A 122 -4.29 -21.93 -10.68
CA PRO A 122 -2.86 -22.14 -10.54
C PRO A 122 -2.22 -20.94 -9.83
N SER A 123 -1.01 -21.14 -9.30
CA SER A 123 -0.23 -20.06 -8.69
C SER A 123 0.02 -18.91 -9.66
N GLN A 124 -0.02 -17.66 -9.16
CA GLN A 124 0.34 -16.46 -9.92
C GLN A 124 1.73 -16.56 -10.54
N TYR A 125 2.67 -17.24 -9.87
CA TYR A 125 3.99 -17.53 -10.42
C TYR A 125 3.93 -18.26 -11.77
N ALA A 126 3.11 -19.31 -11.85
CA ALA A 126 2.97 -20.13 -13.05
C ALA A 126 2.25 -19.38 -14.16
N VAL A 127 1.22 -18.60 -13.82
CA VAL A 127 0.53 -17.71 -14.78
C VAL A 127 1.49 -16.67 -15.35
N ASN A 128 2.34 -16.07 -14.52
CA ASN A 128 3.35 -15.10 -14.97
C ASN A 128 4.39 -15.74 -15.90
N LYS A 129 4.83 -16.97 -15.63
CA LYS A 129 5.71 -17.71 -16.55
C LYS A 129 5.05 -17.88 -17.92
N VAL A 130 3.78 -18.32 -17.95
CA VAL A 130 3.02 -18.46 -19.21
C VAL A 130 2.90 -17.12 -19.92
N ARG A 131 2.56 -16.05 -19.20
CA ARG A 131 2.54 -14.68 -19.74
C ARG A 131 3.88 -14.25 -20.31
N ASN A 132 5.00 -14.72 -19.78
CA ASN A 132 6.34 -14.33 -20.25
C ASN A 132 6.94 -15.36 -21.23
N LEU A 133 6.12 -16.27 -21.79
CA LEU A 133 6.54 -17.36 -22.68
C LEU A 133 7.64 -18.26 -22.06
N GLU A 134 7.71 -18.33 -20.73
CA GLU A 134 8.67 -19.15 -20.00
C GLU A 134 8.13 -20.55 -19.74
N PRO A 135 9.02 -21.56 -19.66
CA PRO A 135 8.60 -22.91 -19.33
C PRO A 135 8.05 -22.95 -17.90
N ALA A 136 6.77 -23.31 -17.79
CA ALA A 136 6.06 -23.48 -16.54
C ALA A 136 5.74 -24.96 -16.31
N GLU A 137 6.08 -25.47 -15.13
CA GLU A 137 5.87 -26.86 -14.78
C GLU A 137 4.37 -27.19 -14.77
N ILE A 138 3.98 -28.27 -15.45
CA ILE A 138 2.58 -28.72 -15.59
C ILE A 138 1.95 -28.96 -14.21
N TRP A 139 2.78 -29.28 -13.21
CA TRP A 139 2.38 -29.48 -11.83
C TRP A 139 1.50 -28.35 -11.26
N TYR A 140 1.76 -27.09 -11.61
CA TYR A 140 0.99 -25.95 -11.10
C TYR A 140 -0.50 -25.99 -11.47
N TRP A 141 -0.84 -26.66 -12.57
CA TRP A 141 -2.20 -26.87 -13.03
C TRP A 141 -2.77 -28.23 -12.63
N THR A 142 -2.10 -28.96 -11.75
CA THR A 142 -2.70 -30.16 -11.12
C THR A 142 -3.58 -29.76 -9.93
N VAL A 143 -4.39 -30.69 -9.43
CA VAL A 143 -5.19 -30.49 -8.21
C VAL A 143 -4.27 -30.11 -7.04
N GLU A 144 -3.17 -30.85 -6.86
CA GLU A 144 -2.16 -30.59 -5.82
C GLU A 144 -1.54 -29.19 -5.96
N GLY A 145 -1.16 -28.79 -7.18
CA GLY A 145 -0.57 -27.48 -7.44
C GLY A 145 -1.53 -26.32 -7.18
N CYS A 146 -2.80 -26.49 -7.54
CA CYS A 146 -3.85 -25.50 -7.30
C CYS A 146 -4.22 -25.40 -5.80
N GLU A 147 -4.24 -26.52 -5.07
CA GLU A 147 -4.42 -26.51 -3.62
C GLU A 147 -3.25 -25.84 -2.90
N ASP A 148 -2.02 -26.12 -3.34
CA ASP A 148 -0.83 -25.46 -2.79
C ASP A 148 -0.85 -23.95 -3.04
N ALA A 149 -1.25 -23.51 -4.24
CA ALA A 149 -1.42 -22.09 -4.56
C ALA A 149 -2.46 -21.42 -3.64
N LYS A 150 -3.63 -22.05 -3.43
CA LYS A 150 -4.66 -21.54 -2.49
C LYS A 150 -4.14 -21.42 -1.05
N ASN A 151 -3.34 -22.38 -0.61
CA ASN A 151 -2.73 -22.35 0.73
C ASN A 151 -1.65 -21.27 0.84
N GLN A 152 -0.92 -20.98 -0.23
CA GLN A 152 0.06 -19.90 -0.26
C GLN A 152 -0.61 -18.53 -0.28
N ASP A 153 -1.70 -18.35 -1.01
CA ASP A 153 -2.44 -17.08 -1.09
C ASP A 153 -3.08 -16.68 0.24
N THR A 154 -3.52 -17.65 1.05
CA THR A 154 -4.15 -17.43 2.36
C THR A 154 -3.16 -17.24 3.51
N SER A 155 -1.86 -17.49 3.29
CA SER A 155 -0.80 -17.27 4.28
C SER A 155 -0.50 -15.78 4.47
N ALA A 156 -0.19 -15.37 5.71
CA ALA A 156 0.29 -14.01 6.01
C ALA A 156 1.57 -13.63 5.24
N SER A 157 2.33 -14.61 4.73
CA SER A 157 3.48 -14.38 3.84
C SER A 157 3.11 -13.99 2.40
N SER A 158 1.85 -14.19 1.97
CA SER A 158 1.38 -13.81 0.63
C SER A 158 1.24 -12.28 0.48
N SER A 159 1.09 -11.57 1.61
CA SER A 159 1.09 -10.10 1.68
C SER A 159 2.49 -9.48 1.65
N ALA A 160 3.57 -10.27 1.60
CA ALA A 160 4.91 -9.74 1.43
C ALA A 160 5.07 -9.19 0.01
N MET A 161 5.52 -7.94 -0.12
CA MET A 161 5.86 -7.34 -1.41
C MET A 161 7.38 -7.43 -1.63
N THR A 162 7.78 -7.86 -2.82
CA THR A 162 9.16 -7.82 -3.30
C THR A 162 9.38 -6.62 -4.20
N LEU A 163 10.58 -6.05 -4.12
CA LEU A 163 11.03 -5.02 -5.04
C LEU A 163 11.55 -5.69 -6.32
N ALA A 164 10.89 -5.49 -7.45
CA ALA A 164 11.29 -5.99 -8.75
C ALA A 164 11.70 -4.83 -9.67
N GLN A 165 12.62 -5.08 -10.60
CA GLN A 165 12.99 -4.09 -11.61
C GLN A 165 12.03 -4.18 -12.79
N GLY A 166 11.23 -3.13 -12.99
CA GLY A 166 10.38 -2.94 -14.15
C GLY A 166 11.03 -2.05 -15.22
N GLU A 167 10.35 -1.91 -16.34
CA GLU A 167 10.83 -1.21 -17.55
C GLU A 167 11.16 0.28 -17.32
N HIS A 168 10.52 0.90 -16.32
CA HIS A 168 10.71 2.32 -15.99
C HIS A 168 11.15 2.57 -14.54
N GLY A 169 11.64 1.55 -13.84
CA GLY A 169 12.11 1.69 -12.46
C GLY A 169 11.73 0.52 -11.56
N LEU A 170 11.78 0.71 -10.25
CA LEU A 170 11.49 -0.33 -9.27
C LEU A 170 9.99 -0.41 -9.00
N ILE A 171 9.42 -1.60 -9.14
CA ILE A 171 7.99 -1.89 -8.94
C ILE A 171 7.85 -2.84 -7.74
N PHE A 172 6.90 -2.55 -6.85
CA PHE A 172 6.53 -3.48 -5.80
C PHE A 172 5.55 -4.51 -6.35
N THR A 173 5.95 -5.78 -6.34
CA THR A 173 5.12 -6.91 -6.75
C THR A 173 4.89 -7.86 -5.58
N PRO A 174 3.75 -8.56 -5.50
CA PRO A 174 3.55 -9.59 -4.48
C PRO A 174 4.63 -10.66 -4.59
N ALA A 175 5.25 -11.04 -3.47
CA ALA A 175 6.31 -12.05 -3.43
C ALA A 175 5.86 -13.41 -4.00
N ALA A 176 4.58 -13.74 -3.83
CA ALA A 176 3.95 -14.94 -4.38
C ALA A 176 3.93 -14.99 -5.92
N ALA A 177 4.07 -13.84 -6.58
CA ALA A 177 4.11 -13.75 -8.04
C ALA A 177 5.47 -14.18 -8.63
N HIS A 178 6.53 -14.24 -7.81
CA HIS A 178 7.90 -14.51 -8.26
C HIS A 178 8.57 -15.69 -7.55
N LYS A 179 7.97 -16.22 -6.47
CA LYS A 179 8.55 -17.34 -5.73
C LYS A 179 7.92 -18.67 -6.19
N PRO A 180 8.71 -19.64 -6.66
CA PRO A 180 8.21 -20.98 -6.96
C PRO A 180 7.76 -21.70 -5.68
N SER A 181 6.78 -22.60 -5.82
CA SER A 181 6.38 -23.47 -4.70
C SER A 181 7.53 -24.42 -4.34
N PRO A 182 7.84 -24.63 -3.05
CA PRO A 182 8.81 -25.63 -2.63
C PRO A 182 8.34 -27.07 -2.91
N LYS A 183 7.06 -27.27 -3.21
CA LYS A 183 6.48 -28.58 -3.55
C LYS A 183 6.40 -28.85 -5.05
N VAL A 184 6.88 -27.92 -5.88
CA VAL A 184 6.81 -28.06 -7.33
C VAL A 184 7.51 -29.35 -7.77
N LYS A 185 6.83 -30.13 -8.61
CA LYS A 185 7.39 -31.31 -9.26
C LYS A 185 7.79 -30.94 -10.68
N ALA A 186 9.01 -31.32 -11.07
CA ALA A 186 9.44 -31.25 -12.47
C ALA A 186 8.53 -32.15 -13.32
N ASP A 187 8.30 -31.78 -14.59
CA ASP A 187 7.38 -32.49 -15.47
C ASP A 187 7.72 -33.98 -15.62
N ALA A 188 9.02 -34.32 -15.68
CA ALA A 188 9.48 -35.71 -15.78
C ALA A 188 9.16 -36.56 -14.53
N ASN A 189 8.87 -35.93 -13.39
CA ASN A 189 8.53 -36.59 -12.13
C ASN A 189 7.01 -36.63 -11.88
N LEU A 190 6.19 -36.20 -12.84
CA LEU A 190 4.74 -36.31 -12.75
C LEU A 190 4.29 -37.74 -13.05
N THR A 191 3.17 -38.14 -12.46
CA THR A 191 2.45 -39.31 -12.97
C THR A 191 1.74 -38.95 -14.27
N TYR A 192 1.48 -39.94 -15.12
CA TYR A 192 0.74 -39.73 -16.36
C TYR A 192 -0.63 -39.08 -16.11
N SER A 193 -1.34 -39.51 -15.07
CA SER A 193 -2.61 -38.90 -14.65
C SER A 193 -2.45 -37.42 -14.27
N GLN A 194 -1.45 -37.07 -13.47
CA GLN A 194 -1.19 -35.67 -13.10
C GLN A 194 -0.88 -34.81 -14.33
N MET A 195 -0.02 -35.31 -15.24
CA MET A 195 0.28 -34.61 -16.50
C MET A 195 -0.99 -34.36 -17.33
N MET A 196 -1.84 -35.37 -17.48
CA MET A 196 -3.07 -35.29 -18.28
C MET A 196 -4.18 -34.44 -17.65
N ILE A 197 -4.21 -34.31 -16.32
CA ILE A 197 -5.07 -33.35 -15.62
C ILE A 197 -4.51 -31.94 -15.81
N GLY A 198 -3.20 -31.77 -15.58
CA GLY A 198 -2.52 -30.47 -15.62
C GLY A 198 -2.54 -29.81 -17.00
N LYS A 199 -2.40 -30.59 -18.08
CA LYS A 199 -2.37 -30.04 -19.46
C LYS A 199 -3.59 -29.17 -19.78
N ALA A 200 -4.78 -29.53 -19.28
CA ALA A 200 -6.00 -28.82 -19.62
C ALA A 200 -5.98 -27.41 -19.03
N GLY A 201 -5.52 -27.28 -17.78
CA GLY A 201 -5.33 -25.99 -17.12
C GLY A 201 -4.24 -25.16 -17.80
N LEU A 202 -3.09 -25.77 -18.15
CA LEU A 202 -1.99 -25.06 -18.80
C LEU A 202 -2.41 -24.52 -20.18
N ILE A 203 -3.05 -25.33 -21.02
CA ILE A 203 -3.56 -24.91 -22.34
C ILE A 203 -4.57 -23.77 -22.18
N GLN A 204 -5.49 -23.86 -21.21
CA GLN A 204 -6.42 -22.77 -20.93
C GLN A 204 -5.73 -21.49 -20.47
N SER A 205 -4.64 -21.59 -19.70
CA SER A 205 -3.82 -20.44 -19.32
C SER A 205 -3.13 -19.82 -20.54
N MET A 206 -2.59 -20.62 -21.45
CA MET A 206 -1.98 -20.13 -22.70
C MET A 206 -3.02 -19.40 -23.57
N LEU A 207 -4.23 -19.98 -23.74
CA LEU A 207 -5.31 -19.38 -24.53
C LEU A 207 -5.83 -18.05 -23.98
N LYS A 208 -5.65 -17.79 -22.68
CA LYS A 208 -6.07 -16.54 -22.04
C LYS A 208 -5.07 -15.41 -22.22
N GLU A 209 -3.80 -15.72 -22.48
CA GLU A 209 -2.74 -14.72 -22.58
C GLU A 209 -2.57 -14.28 -24.06
N PRO A 210 -2.57 -12.97 -24.33
CA PRO A 210 -2.69 -12.42 -25.70
C PRO A 210 -1.45 -12.66 -26.58
N ASN A 211 -0.33 -13.01 -25.97
CA ASN A 211 0.96 -13.18 -26.61
C ASN A 211 1.26 -14.62 -27.03
N TRP A 212 0.33 -15.56 -26.85
CA TRP A 212 0.43 -16.92 -27.36
C TRP A 212 -0.25 -17.04 -28.73
N PRO A 213 0.51 -17.29 -29.82
CA PRO A 213 -0.09 -17.49 -31.12
C PRO A 213 -0.80 -18.85 -31.19
N SER A 214 -2.00 -18.90 -31.78
CA SER A 214 -2.82 -20.11 -31.88
C SER A 214 -2.09 -21.34 -32.46
N PRO A 215 -1.18 -21.23 -33.46
CA PRO A 215 -0.43 -22.39 -33.95
C PRO A 215 0.42 -23.07 -32.87
N HIS A 216 1.01 -22.31 -31.96
CA HIS A 216 1.82 -22.85 -30.86
C HIS A 216 0.97 -23.53 -29.79
N VAL A 217 -0.18 -22.94 -29.45
CA VAL A 217 -1.11 -23.56 -28.50
C VAL A 217 -1.70 -24.84 -29.08
N ASN A 218 -2.03 -24.84 -30.38
CA ASN A 218 -2.56 -26.00 -31.08
C ASN A 218 -1.53 -27.12 -31.21
N SER A 219 -0.27 -26.82 -31.51
CA SER A 219 0.79 -27.84 -31.55
C SER A 219 1.05 -28.43 -30.17
N PHE A 220 1.07 -27.59 -29.13
CA PHE A 220 1.20 -28.04 -27.74
C PHE A 220 0.03 -28.93 -27.31
N ALA A 221 -1.22 -28.56 -27.64
CA ALA A 221 -2.38 -29.42 -27.42
C ALA A 221 -2.30 -30.73 -28.22
N GLY A 222 -1.78 -30.65 -29.45
CA GLY A 222 -1.56 -31.78 -30.34
C GLY A 222 -0.60 -32.82 -29.75
N LEU A 223 0.49 -32.39 -29.10
CA LEU A 223 1.41 -33.31 -28.41
C LEU A 223 0.66 -34.26 -27.47
N PHE A 224 -0.21 -33.72 -26.62
CA PHE A 224 -0.95 -34.56 -25.67
C PHE A 224 -1.97 -35.46 -26.34
N LEU A 225 -2.53 -35.06 -27.49
CA LEU A 225 -3.41 -35.92 -28.27
C LEU A 225 -2.63 -37.12 -28.83
N VAL A 226 -1.46 -36.87 -29.40
CA VAL A 226 -0.63 -37.95 -29.97
C VAL A 226 -0.12 -38.88 -28.87
N VAL A 227 0.34 -38.33 -27.74
CA VAL A 227 0.80 -39.11 -26.57
C VAL A 227 -0.31 -39.98 -25.96
N ASP A 228 -1.54 -39.48 -25.89
CA ASP A 228 -2.70 -40.21 -25.34
C ASP A 228 -3.14 -41.38 -26.24
N ASN A 229 -2.97 -41.23 -27.56
CA ASN A 229 -3.32 -42.26 -28.54
C ASN A 229 -2.13 -43.15 -28.95
N HIS A 230 -0.96 -42.97 -28.32
CA HIS A 230 0.25 -43.67 -28.73
C HIS A 230 0.19 -45.18 -28.41
N PRO A 231 0.62 -46.09 -29.31
CA PRO A 231 0.61 -47.53 -29.06
C PRO A 231 1.38 -47.97 -27.81
N LEU A 232 2.40 -47.22 -27.39
CA LEU A 232 3.13 -47.54 -26.15
C LEU A 232 2.23 -47.56 -24.93
N ARG A 233 1.09 -46.84 -24.89
CA ARG A 233 0.15 -46.81 -23.76
C ARG A 233 -0.27 -48.20 -23.24
N TRP A 234 -0.21 -49.22 -24.10
CA TRP A 234 -0.58 -50.59 -23.78
C TRP A 234 0.59 -51.45 -23.25
N LEU A 235 1.82 -50.91 -23.23
CA LEU A 235 3.02 -51.61 -22.78
C LEU A 235 3.36 -51.28 -21.32
N PRO A 236 4.05 -52.20 -20.60
CA PRO A 236 4.56 -51.92 -19.26
C PRO A 236 5.54 -50.73 -19.23
N HIS A 237 5.46 -49.92 -18.16
CA HIS A 237 6.33 -48.76 -17.92
C HIS A 237 6.34 -47.71 -19.05
N SER A 238 5.32 -47.75 -19.91
CA SER A 238 5.16 -46.81 -21.02
C SER A 238 4.74 -45.42 -20.56
N GLU A 239 3.95 -45.34 -19.49
CA GLU A 239 3.50 -44.09 -18.90
C GLU A 239 4.68 -43.22 -18.49
N ASP A 240 5.67 -43.80 -17.80
CA ASP A 240 6.89 -43.11 -17.38
C ASP A 240 7.71 -42.62 -18.58
N ALA A 241 7.78 -43.41 -19.65
CA ALA A 241 8.47 -43.04 -20.88
C ALA A 241 7.78 -41.88 -21.61
N LEU A 242 6.45 -41.92 -21.69
CA LEU A 242 5.65 -40.86 -22.32
C LEU A 242 5.74 -39.56 -21.52
N VAL A 243 5.67 -39.61 -20.18
CA VAL A 243 5.84 -38.43 -19.33
C VAL A 243 7.25 -37.84 -19.49
N THR A 244 8.28 -38.68 -19.47
CA THR A 244 9.66 -38.23 -19.65
C THR A 244 9.86 -37.57 -21.01
N TYR A 245 9.33 -38.18 -22.08
CA TYR A 245 9.38 -37.59 -23.41
C TYR A 245 8.68 -36.23 -23.47
N VAL A 246 7.46 -36.12 -22.90
CA VAL A 246 6.74 -34.85 -22.86
C VAL A 246 7.54 -33.78 -22.12
N ALA A 247 8.18 -34.13 -21.00
CA ALA A 247 9.01 -33.21 -20.24
C ALA A 247 10.23 -32.71 -21.04
N GLU A 248 10.93 -33.61 -21.76
CA GLU A 248 12.05 -33.25 -22.64
C GLU A 248 11.57 -32.35 -23.80
N ALA A 249 10.51 -32.76 -24.49
CA ALA A 249 9.95 -32.02 -25.62
C ALA A 249 9.42 -30.64 -25.21
N HIS A 250 8.73 -30.55 -24.06
CA HIS A 250 8.20 -29.28 -23.53
C HIS A 250 9.32 -28.29 -23.25
N LYS A 251 10.42 -28.74 -22.63
CA LYS A 251 11.57 -27.90 -22.33
C LYS A 251 12.28 -27.45 -23.61
N GLU A 252 12.62 -28.38 -24.50
CA GLU A 252 13.33 -28.08 -25.75
C GLU A 252 12.53 -27.14 -26.65
N TRP A 253 11.21 -27.31 -26.68
CA TRP A 253 10.32 -26.42 -27.42
C TRP A 253 10.30 -24.99 -26.86
N HIS A 254 10.26 -24.82 -25.54
CA HIS A 254 10.38 -23.49 -24.93
C HIS A 254 11.76 -22.86 -25.13
N ASP A 255 12.84 -23.65 -25.09
CA ASP A 255 14.19 -23.18 -25.38
C ASP A 255 14.30 -22.68 -26.84
N ALA A 256 13.67 -23.39 -27.79
CA ALA A 256 13.59 -22.96 -29.19
C ALA A 256 12.74 -21.68 -29.37
N LEU A 257 11.64 -21.52 -28.63
CA LEU A 257 10.81 -20.30 -28.67
C LEU A 257 11.55 -19.06 -28.16
N LYS A 258 12.48 -19.23 -27.22
CA LYS A 258 13.26 -18.14 -26.61
C LYS A 258 14.62 -17.92 -27.29
N SER A 259 14.99 -18.74 -28.25
CA SER A 259 16.28 -18.61 -28.93
C SER A 259 16.36 -17.26 -29.66
N THR A 260 17.47 -16.55 -29.46
CA THR A 260 17.79 -15.32 -30.19
C THR A 260 18.53 -15.61 -31.50
N ASP A 261 18.71 -16.89 -31.84
CA ASP A 261 19.33 -17.33 -33.07
C ASP A 261 18.28 -17.37 -34.19
N ASP A 262 18.39 -16.45 -35.15
CA ASP A 262 17.48 -16.35 -36.31
C ASP A 262 17.49 -17.61 -37.20
N THR A 263 18.42 -18.54 -36.98
CA THR A 263 18.47 -19.83 -37.69
C THR A 263 17.69 -20.94 -36.99
N GLN A 264 17.25 -20.73 -35.76
CA GLN A 264 16.60 -21.75 -34.93
C GLN A 264 15.08 -21.52 -34.91
N GLU A 265 14.37 -22.18 -35.82
CA GLU A 265 12.92 -22.11 -35.87
C GLU A 265 12.26 -22.93 -34.75
N ALA A 266 11.20 -22.39 -34.16
CA ALA A 266 10.36 -23.14 -33.24
C ALA A 266 9.69 -24.32 -33.98
N PHE A 267 9.96 -25.54 -33.52
CA PHE A 267 9.43 -26.74 -34.16
C PHE A 267 8.01 -27.07 -33.69
N ASN A 268 7.32 -27.89 -34.49
CA ASN A 268 5.99 -28.40 -34.15
C ASN A 268 6.09 -29.54 -33.13
N ILE A 269 5.89 -29.22 -31.85
CA ILE A 269 5.95 -30.17 -30.73
C ILE A 269 4.94 -31.33 -30.82
N SER A 270 3.88 -31.23 -31.65
CA SER A 270 2.94 -32.34 -31.85
C SER A 270 3.50 -33.52 -32.65
N ILE A 271 4.62 -33.32 -33.36
CA ILE A 271 5.25 -34.36 -34.15
C ILE A 271 6.16 -35.17 -33.22
N LEU A 272 5.79 -36.43 -32.95
CA LEU A 272 6.59 -37.31 -32.10
C LEU A 272 7.90 -37.72 -32.79
N ASN A 273 9.00 -37.59 -32.04
CA ASN A 273 10.26 -38.23 -32.38
C ASN A 273 10.26 -39.65 -31.81
N GLU A 274 9.85 -40.60 -32.64
CA GLU A 274 9.77 -42.04 -32.30
C GLU A 274 11.12 -42.60 -31.85
N GLU A 275 12.23 -42.17 -32.45
CA GLU A 275 13.56 -42.63 -32.08
C GLU A 275 13.91 -42.21 -30.65
N CYS A 276 13.62 -40.95 -30.30
CA CYS A 276 13.82 -40.43 -28.95
C CYS A 276 12.92 -41.14 -27.94
N LEU A 277 11.63 -41.31 -28.24
CA LEU A 277 10.68 -41.98 -27.36
C LEU A 277 11.07 -43.45 -27.09
N ASN A 278 11.48 -44.19 -28.13
CA ASN A 278 11.93 -45.56 -27.99
C ASN A 278 13.24 -45.66 -27.19
N ARG A 279 14.17 -44.71 -27.37
CA ARG A 279 15.39 -44.61 -26.56
C ARG A 279 15.07 -44.43 -25.08
N ILE A 280 14.14 -43.53 -24.75
CA ILE A 280 13.69 -43.28 -23.37
C ILE A 280 13.05 -44.54 -22.78
N HIS A 281 12.11 -45.16 -23.49
CA HIS A 281 11.41 -46.37 -23.02
C HIS A 281 12.39 -47.52 -22.77
N THR A 282 13.32 -47.74 -23.70
CA THR A 282 14.36 -48.78 -23.55
C THR A 282 15.26 -48.52 -22.34
N ALA A 283 15.64 -47.26 -22.11
CA ALA A 283 16.46 -46.88 -20.96
C ALA A 283 15.74 -47.14 -19.62
N ILE A 284 14.44 -46.82 -19.54
CA ILE A 284 13.60 -47.09 -18.36
C ILE A 284 13.51 -48.59 -18.09
N LEU A 285 13.19 -49.40 -19.10
CA LEU A 285 13.14 -50.86 -18.96
C LEU A 285 14.48 -51.45 -18.52
N ARG A 286 15.59 -50.95 -19.07
CA ARG A 286 16.94 -51.36 -18.67
C ARG A 286 17.21 -51.05 -17.20
N ASN A 287 16.86 -49.86 -16.73
CA ASN A 287 17.07 -49.44 -15.34
C ASN A 287 16.24 -50.29 -14.37
N ILE A 288 15.00 -50.61 -14.73
CA ILE A 288 14.12 -51.48 -13.92
C ILE A 288 14.71 -52.90 -13.82
N ASN A 289 15.14 -53.46 -14.94
CA ASN A 289 15.77 -54.78 -14.96
C ASN A 289 17.03 -54.81 -14.08
N ILE A 290 17.89 -53.79 -14.15
CA ILE A 290 19.08 -53.68 -13.29
C ILE A 290 18.70 -53.59 -11.79
N ALA A 291 17.66 -52.81 -11.46
CA ALA A 291 17.20 -52.66 -10.08
C ALA A 291 16.63 -53.97 -9.51
N LEU A 292 15.88 -54.73 -10.31
CA LEU A 292 15.35 -56.04 -9.93
C LEU A 292 16.46 -57.07 -9.69
N LEU A 293 17.46 -57.10 -10.58
CA LEU A 293 18.62 -57.98 -10.42
C LEU A 293 19.44 -57.63 -9.15
N SER A 294 19.66 -56.34 -8.89
CA SER A 294 20.37 -55.88 -7.69
C SER A 294 19.64 -56.24 -6.38
N ARG A 295 18.30 -56.18 -6.36
CA ARG A 295 17.49 -56.58 -5.19
C ARG A 295 17.50 -58.09 -4.95
N SER A 296 17.55 -58.89 -6.03
CA SER A 296 17.64 -60.35 -5.94
C SER A 296 18.98 -60.80 -5.34
N VAL A 297 20.08 -60.13 -5.68
CA VAL A 297 21.42 -60.44 -5.15
C VAL A 297 21.54 -60.09 -3.66
N ILE A 298 20.86 -59.05 -3.17
CA ILE A 298 20.90 -58.65 -1.75
C ILE A 298 20.07 -59.58 -0.85
N MET A 299 19.05 -60.27 -1.36
CA MET A 299 18.25 -61.24 -0.58
C MET A 299 18.85 -62.65 -0.51
N ILE A 300 20.01 -62.89 -1.14
CA ILE A 300 20.70 -64.20 -1.14
C ILE A 300 21.93 -64.18 -0.20
N HIS A 301 22.09 -63.12 0.62
CA HIS A 301 23.07 -63.03 1.71
C HIS A 301 22.36 -62.71 3.02
#